data_AF-A0A7J3D850-F1
#
_entry.id   AF-A0A7J3D850-F1
#
_cell.length_a   1.000
_cell.length_b   1.000
_cell.length_c   1.000
_cell.angle_alpha   90.00
_cell.angle_beta   90.00
_cell.angle_gamma   90.00
#
_symmetry.space_group_name_H-M   'P 1'
#
loop_
_entity.id
_entity.type
_entity.pdbx_description
1 polymer ?
#
loop_
_entity_poly.entity_id
_entity_poly.type
_entity_poly.pdbx_seq_one_letter_code
_entity_poly.pdbx_strand_id
1 'polypeptide(L)'
;MRAALLLDLDEVKFIEPSFDRLIDEQFTNDLVNIRSSRGRLLINENEWPIAVALETDIGWIAGSFTYRNISEELLDKLEQIDVEIYQEKQAEWESAVREYYSLMLMKNTIPALEDFSQPRVENLLDVVKEEWMDVRGEVCLDAACGTGVGSVVARTIGMTVISFDNDPSLLSCGLRTGRLLPEETMC
;
A
#
# COMPACT_ATOMS: atom_id res chain seq x y z
N MET A 1 -2.57 12.84 -0.66
CA MET A 1 -2.43 11.37 -0.58
C MET A 1 -1.35 10.98 -1.57
N ARG A 2 -0.38 10.15 -1.20
CA ARG A 2 0.83 9.94 -2.01
C ARG A 2 0.54 9.36 -3.41
N ALA A 3 -0.39 8.43 -3.53
CA ALA A 3 -0.71 7.81 -4.82
C ALA A 3 -1.20 8.83 -5.87
N ALA A 4 -2.02 9.81 -5.47
CA ALA A 4 -2.48 10.87 -6.37
C ALA A 4 -1.32 11.76 -6.82
N LEU A 5 -0.40 12.11 -5.91
CA LEU A 5 0.78 12.93 -6.21
C LEU A 5 1.71 12.26 -7.23
N LEU A 6 1.95 10.96 -7.10
CA LEU A 6 2.79 10.19 -8.04
C LEU A 6 2.17 10.09 -9.45
N LEU A 7 0.87 10.37 -9.58
CA LEU A 7 0.14 10.42 -10.86
C LEU A 7 -0.07 11.85 -11.37
N ASP A 8 0.48 12.86 -10.68
CA ASP A 8 0.21 14.29 -10.90
C ASP A 8 -1.30 14.64 -10.88
N LEU A 9 -1.99 14.13 -9.84
CA LEU A 9 -3.42 14.33 -9.61
C LEU A 9 -3.68 14.89 -8.20
N ASP A 10 -4.77 15.65 -8.06
CA ASP A 10 -5.22 16.15 -6.76
C ASP A 10 -5.81 15.02 -5.88
N GLU A 11 -6.61 14.14 -6.49
CA GLU A 11 -7.25 13.00 -5.85
C GLU A 11 -7.34 11.83 -6.84
N VAL A 12 -7.27 10.61 -6.31
CA VAL A 12 -7.54 9.39 -7.07
C VAL A 12 -8.26 8.39 -6.18
N LYS A 13 -9.12 7.56 -6.76
CA LYS A 13 -9.74 6.42 -6.07
C LYS A 13 -9.28 5.14 -6.74
N PHE A 14 -8.84 4.18 -5.94
CA PHE A 14 -8.55 2.85 -6.47
C PHE A 14 -9.85 2.12 -6.80
N ILE A 15 -9.81 1.37 -7.90
CA ILE A 15 -10.89 0.49 -8.35
C ILE A 15 -10.98 -0.75 -7.45
N GLU A 16 -9.84 -1.22 -6.93
CA GLU A 16 -9.79 -2.33 -6.00
C GLU A 16 -10.25 -1.84 -4.61
N PRO A 17 -11.20 -2.54 -3.96
CA PRO A 17 -11.85 -2.04 -2.76
C PRO A 17 -10.98 -2.19 -1.50
N SER A 18 -9.96 -3.05 -1.53
CA SER A 18 -9.05 -3.33 -0.42
C SER A 18 -7.70 -3.82 -0.94
N PHE A 19 -6.68 -3.81 -0.07
CA PHE A 19 -5.31 -4.16 -0.45
C PHE A 19 -5.16 -5.63 -0.89
N ASP A 20 -5.82 -6.56 -0.21
CA ASP A 20 -5.88 -7.98 -0.59
C ASP A 20 -6.51 -8.24 -1.98
N ARG A 21 -7.24 -7.25 -2.54
CA ARG A 21 -7.87 -7.36 -3.87
C ARG A 21 -6.97 -6.92 -5.03
N LEU A 22 -5.77 -6.43 -4.74
CA LEU A 22 -4.80 -6.02 -5.77
C LEU A 22 -4.35 -7.16 -6.69
N ILE A 23 -4.48 -8.42 -6.24
CA ILE A 23 -4.16 -9.60 -7.04
C ILE A 23 -5.26 -9.99 -8.04
N ASP A 24 -6.47 -9.45 -7.88
CA ASP A 24 -7.64 -9.90 -8.63
C ASP A 24 -7.67 -9.28 -10.03
N GLU A 25 -7.56 -10.12 -11.07
CA GLU A 25 -7.53 -9.71 -12.47
C GLU A 25 -8.87 -9.11 -12.94
N GLN A 26 -9.97 -9.35 -12.22
CA GLN A 26 -11.27 -8.77 -12.58
C GLN A 26 -11.21 -7.24 -12.65
N PHE A 27 -10.43 -6.60 -11.77
CA PHE A 27 -10.31 -5.14 -11.79
C PHE A 27 -9.53 -4.62 -12.99
N THR A 28 -8.65 -5.42 -13.60
CA THR A 28 -8.05 -5.09 -14.90
C THR A 28 -9.13 -5.06 -15.99
N ASN A 29 -10.03 -6.05 -16.00
CA ASN A 29 -11.16 -6.08 -16.93
C ASN A 29 -12.14 -4.92 -16.69
N ASP A 30 -12.38 -4.56 -15.43
CA ASP A 30 -13.24 -3.43 -15.10
C ASP A 30 -12.66 -2.10 -15.62
N LEU A 31 -11.33 -1.89 -15.50
CA LEU A 31 -10.64 -0.72 -16.06
C LEU A 31 -10.78 -0.64 -17.58
N VAL A 32 -10.72 -1.76 -18.30
CA VAL A 32 -10.96 -1.80 -19.75
C VAL A 32 -12.34 -1.24 -20.09
N ASN A 33 -13.35 -1.56 -19.29
CA ASN A 33 -14.74 -1.16 -19.54
C ASN A 33 -15.06 0.30 -19.17
N ILE A 34 -14.20 0.99 -18.44
CA ILE A 34 -14.40 2.41 -18.08
C ILE A 34 -14.35 3.29 -19.33
N ARG A 35 -15.38 4.08 -19.60
CA ARG A 35 -15.30 5.08 -20.68
C ARG A 35 -14.45 6.26 -20.22
N SER A 36 -13.36 6.53 -20.93
CA SER A 36 -12.50 7.68 -20.67
C SER A 36 -11.87 8.18 -21.96
N SER A 37 -11.55 9.47 -22.00
CA SER A 37 -10.76 10.08 -23.07
C SER A 37 -9.36 10.50 -22.60
N ARG A 38 -9.06 10.40 -21.30
CA ARG A 38 -7.80 10.85 -20.69
C ARG A 38 -7.31 9.85 -19.67
N GLY A 39 -6.01 9.56 -19.70
CA GLY A 39 -5.37 8.60 -18.81
C GLY A 39 -4.04 9.09 -18.24
N ARG A 40 -3.65 8.52 -17.11
CA ARG A 40 -2.28 8.54 -16.58
C ARG A 40 -1.75 7.12 -16.57
N LEU A 41 -0.55 6.91 -17.10
CA LEU A 41 0.17 5.64 -16.99
C LEU A 41 1.40 5.86 -16.12
N LEU A 42 1.50 5.13 -15.01
CA LEU A 42 2.68 5.13 -14.17
C LEU A 42 3.53 3.91 -14.52
N ILE A 43 4.81 4.14 -14.83
CA ILE A 43 5.81 3.11 -15.07
C ILE A 43 6.90 3.14 -13.99
N ASN A 44 7.53 1.99 -13.74
CA ASN A 44 8.65 1.90 -12.80
C ASN A 44 9.99 2.22 -13.47
N GLU A 45 11.08 2.12 -12.69
CA GLU A 45 12.46 2.31 -13.16
C GLU A 45 12.91 1.35 -14.28
N ASN A 46 12.16 0.27 -14.52
CA ASN A 46 12.42 -0.72 -15.56
C ASN A 46 11.46 -0.55 -16.76
N GLU A 47 10.70 0.54 -16.83
CA GLU A 47 9.68 0.84 -17.84
C GLU A 47 8.45 -0.09 -17.81
N TRP A 48 8.21 -0.78 -16.69
CA TRP A 48 7.03 -1.63 -16.53
C TRP A 48 5.85 -0.84 -15.99
N PRO A 49 4.64 -1.00 -16.55
CA PRO A 49 3.41 -0.42 -15.99
C PRO A 49 3.16 -0.88 -14.56
N ILE A 50 2.98 0.08 -13.65
CA ILE A 50 2.68 -0.17 -12.23
C ILE A 50 1.35 0.45 -11.79
N ALA A 51 0.81 1.42 -12.54
CA ALA A 51 -0.53 1.95 -12.31
C ALA A 51 -1.14 2.53 -13.59
N VAL A 52 -2.46 2.51 -13.66
CA VAL A 52 -3.23 3.27 -14.66
C VAL A 52 -4.30 4.05 -13.93
N ALA A 53 -4.45 5.33 -14.25
CA ALA A 53 -5.59 6.14 -13.82
C ALA A 53 -6.37 6.63 -15.04
N LEU A 54 -7.70 6.53 -14.99
CA LEU A 54 -8.61 6.97 -16.05
C LEU A 54 -9.51 8.07 -15.52
N GLU A 55 -9.67 9.14 -16.29
CA GLU A 55 -10.59 10.22 -15.95
C GLU A 55 -12.03 9.77 -16.23
N THR A 56 -12.92 9.94 -15.25
CA THR A 56 -14.35 9.66 -15.35
C THR A 56 -15.17 10.91 -15.00
N ASP A 57 -16.49 10.83 -15.13
CA ASP A 57 -17.42 11.91 -14.76
C ASP A 57 -17.45 12.21 -13.25
N ILE A 58 -17.00 11.28 -12.42
CA ILE A 58 -16.95 11.40 -10.95
C ILE A 58 -15.52 11.55 -10.40
N GLY A 59 -14.53 11.76 -11.27
CA GLY A 59 -13.12 11.92 -10.92
C GLY A 59 -12.22 10.80 -11.45
N TRP A 60 -10.99 10.73 -10.94
CA TRP A 60 -10.00 9.76 -11.40
C TRP A 60 -10.13 8.42 -10.70
N ILE A 61 -10.20 7.35 -11.50
CA ILE A 61 -10.19 5.96 -11.02
C ILE A 61 -8.87 5.35 -11.42
N ALA A 62 -8.09 4.85 -10.45
CA ALA A 62 -6.87 4.12 -10.69
C ALA A 62 -7.00 2.63 -10.42
N GLY A 63 -6.20 1.82 -11.10
CA GLY A 63 -5.84 0.50 -10.62
C GLY A 63 -4.34 0.36 -10.48
N SER A 64 -3.93 -0.48 -9.52
CA SER A 64 -2.54 -0.81 -9.31
C SER A 64 -2.19 -2.15 -9.97
N PHE A 65 -1.00 -2.22 -10.55
CA PHE A 65 -0.41 -3.41 -11.14
C PHE A 65 0.79 -3.92 -10.33
N THR A 66 0.86 -3.57 -9.04
CA THR A 66 1.90 -4.05 -8.13
C THR A 66 1.94 -5.58 -8.04
N TYR A 67 0.77 -6.23 -7.99
CA TYR A 67 0.66 -7.68 -7.76
C TYR A 67 -0.10 -8.42 -8.86
N ARG A 68 -0.35 -7.76 -10.00
CA ARG A 68 -0.95 -8.36 -11.18
C ARG A 68 -0.49 -7.65 -12.44
N ASN A 69 -0.58 -8.33 -13.58
CA ASN A 69 -0.16 -7.76 -14.85
C ASN A 69 -1.23 -6.86 -15.45
N ILE A 70 -0.78 -5.86 -16.22
CA ILE A 70 -1.64 -5.15 -17.16
C ILE A 70 -2.01 -6.08 -18.32
N SER A 71 -3.26 -6.02 -18.80
CA SER A 71 -3.70 -6.80 -19.96
C SER A 71 -3.37 -6.09 -21.26
N GLU A 72 -3.18 -6.87 -22.34
CA GLU A 72 -3.02 -6.34 -23.70
C GLU A 72 -4.23 -5.45 -24.09
N GLU A 73 -5.44 -5.88 -23.74
CA GLU A 73 -6.66 -5.10 -24.01
C GLU A 73 -6.67 -3.73 -23.33
N LEU A 74 -6.12 -3.61 -22.12
CA LEU A 74 -5.99 -2.32 -21.46
C LEU A 74 -4.90 -1.46 -22.12
N LEU A 75 -3.80 -2.05 -22.57
CA LEU A 75 -2.77 -1.34 -23.34
C LEU A 75 -3.34 -0.80 -24.67
N ASP A 76 -4.03 -1.64 -25.44
CA ASP A 76 -4.68 -1.27 -26.70
C ASP A 76 -5.65 -0.09 -26.52
N LYS A 77 -6.35 -0.06 -25.38
CA LYS A 77 -7.22 1.05 -25.01
C LYS A 77 -6.44 2.32 -24.69
N LEU A 78 -5.35 2.22 -23.95
CA LEU A 78 -4.53 3.38 -23.58
C LEU A 78 -3.93 4.05 -24.81
N GLU A 79 -3.61 3.29 -25.87
CA GLU A 79 -3.16 3.84 -27.15
C GLU A 79 -4.22 4.67 -27.89
N GLN A 80 -5.50 4.51 -27.55
CA GLN A 80 -6.63 5.17 -28.21
C GLN A 80 -7.10 6.45 -27.51
N ILE A 81 -6.52 6.80 -26.36
CA ILE A 81 -6.90 7.95 -25.54
C ILE A 81 -5.69 8.86 -25.27
N ASP A 82 -5.94 10.04 -24.72
CA ASP A 82 -4.88 10.99 -24.37
C ASP A 82 -4.22 10.56 -23.04
N VAL A 83 -3.08 9.85 -23.12
CA VAL A 83 -2.35 9.32 -21.97
C VAL A 83 -1.07 10.10 -21.72
N GLU A 84 -0.91 10.58 -20.49
CA GLU A 84 0.36 11.10 -19.99
C GLU A 84 1.08 10.02 -19.18
N ILE A 85 2.39 9.89 -19.41
CA ILE A 85 3.23 8.85 -18.80
C ILE A 85 4.12 9.49 -17.72
N TYR A 86 4.13 8.86 -16.56
CA TYR A 86 4.92 9.25 -15.39
C TYR A 86 5.82 8.09 -14.99
N GLN A 87 7.02 8.40 -14.51
CA GLN A 87 7.98 7.39 -14.07
C GLN A 87 8.36 7.62 -12.61
N GLU A 88 8.21 6.57 -11.80
CA GLU A 88 8.52 6.58 -10.36
C GLU A 88 9.21 5.28 -9.96
N LYS A 89 9.77 5.20 -8.74
CA LYS A 89 10.29 3.91 -8.26
C LYS A 89 9.17 2.98 -7.87
N GLN A 90 9.32 1.68 -8.15
CA GLN A 90 8.35 0.68 -7.70
C GLN A 90 8.11 0.74 -6.19
N ALA A 91 9.16 0.86 -5.39
CA ALA A 91 9.05 0.94 -3.93
C ALA A 91 8.26 2.19 -3.44
N GLU A 92 8.36 3.32 -4.16
CA GLU A 92 7.63 4.55 -3.81
C GLU A 92 6.13 4.40 -4.10
N TRP A 93 5.79 3.74 -5.22
CA TRP A 93 4.40 3.40 -5.55
C TRP A 93 3.80 2.39 -4.58
N GLU A 94 4.50 1.30 -4.28
CA GLU A 94 4.05 0.29 -3.32
C GLU A 94 3.76 0.89 -1.93
N SER A 95 4.64 1.79 -1.50
CA SER A 95 4.50 2.55 -0.26
C SER A 95 3.25 3.45 -0.27
N ALA A 96 2.97 4.10 -1.41
CA ALA A 96 1.78 4.93 -1.59
C ALA A 96 0.47 4.14 -1.65
N VAL A 97 0.50 2.94 -2.24
CA VAL A 97 -0.65 2.01 -2.28
C VAL A 97 -0.97 1.50 -0.87
N ARG A 98 0.04 1.09 -0.10
CA ARG A 98 -0.14 0.73 1.32
C ARG A 98 -0.73 1.86 2.14
N GLU A 99 -0.22 3.09 1.96
CA GLU A 99 -0.76 4.29 2.61
C GLU A 99 -2.25 4.47 2.30
N TYR A 100 -2.66 4.39 1.02
CA TYR A 100 -4.05 4.53 0.60
C TYR A 100 -4.97 3.58 1.37
N TYR A 101 -4.66 2.28 1.34
CA TYR A 101 -5.51 1.27 1.94
C TYR A 101 -5.47 1.28 3.47
N SER A 102 -4.33 1.62 4.07
CA SER A 102 -4.22 1.83 5.51
C SER A 102 -5.09 2.99 5.99
N LEU A 103 -5.10 4.12 5.27
CA LEU A 103 -5.96 5.26 5.59
C LEU A 103 -7.45 4.91 5.41
N MET A 104 -7.80 4.14 4.37
CA MET A 104 -9.16 3.64 4.17
C MET A 104 -9.59 2.69 5.28
N LEU A 105 -8.72 1.77 5.69
CA LEU A 105 -8.95 0.85 6.80
C LEU A 105 -9.15 1.61 8.11
N MET A 106 -8.30 2.59 8.42
CA MET A 106 -8.50 3.45 9.60
C MET A 106 -9.86 4.15 9.57
N LYS A 107 -10.28 4.67 8.41
CA LYS A 107 -11.56 5.38 8.27
C LYS A 107 -12.77 4.48 8.46
N ASN A 108 -12.72 3.25 7.96
CA ASN A 108 -13.89 2.37 7.83
C ASN A 108 -13.97 1.27 8.89
N THR A 109 -12.91 1.06 9.68
CA THR A 109 -12.83 -0.02 10.66
C THR A 109 -12.79 0.50 12.09
N ILE A 110 -13.68 -0.04 12.93
CA ILE A 110 -13.66 0.17 14.39
C ILE A 110 -12.42 -0.53 14.95
N PRO A 111 -11.52 0.18 15.66
CA PRO A 111 -10.32 -0.43 16.22
C PRO A 111 -10.66 -1.44 17.31
N ALA A 112 -9.86 -2.50 17.41
CA ALA A 112 -9.90 -3.42 18.54
C ALA A 112 -9.63 -2.68 19.87
N LEU A 113 -9.98 -3.33 20.98
CA LEU A 113 -9.59 -2.86 22.30
C LEU A 113 -8.06 -2.85 22.41
N GLU A 114 -7.55 -1.80 23.03
CA GLU A 114 -6.12 -1.66 23.29
C GLU A 114 -5.66 -2.68 24.34
N ASP A 115 -4.69 -3.52 23.97
CA ASP A 115 -4.03 -4.49 24.85
C ASP A 115 -2.53 -4.22 25.02
N PHE A 116 -2.06 -3.07 24.51
CA PHE A 116 -0.64 -2.74 24.48
C PHE A 116 0.00 -2.70 25.88
N SER A 117 1.17 -3.30 25.98
CA SER A 117 1.96 -3.40 27.21
C SER A 117 3.39 -2.93 26.95
N GLN A 118 3.74 -1.76 27.50
CA GLN A 118 5.10 -1.21 27.39
C GLN A 118 6.18 -2.18 27.93
N PRO A 119 5.99 -2.88 29.07
CA PRO A 119 6.93 -3.90 29.52
C PRO A 119 7.15 -5.05 28.52
N ARG A 120 6.12 -5.39 27.71
CA ARG A 120 6.26 -6.40 26.66
C ARG A 120 7.19 -5.94 25.54
N VAL A 121 7.14 -4.65 25.17
CA VAL A 121 8.05 -4.07 24.16
C VAL A 121 9.49 -4.13 24.64
N GLU A 122 9.74 -3.75 25.90
CA GLU A 122 11.08 -3.75 26.50
C GLU A 122 11.68 -5.17 26.53
N ASN A 123 10.90 -6.14 27.02
CA ASN A 123 11.34 -7.54 27.05
C ASN A 123 11.66 -8.09 25.64
N LEU A 124 10.84 -7.76 24.64
CA LEU A 124 11.09 -8.18 23.26
C LEU A 124 12.33 -7.49 22.67
N LEU A 125 12.53 -6.21 22.97
CA LEU A 125 13.69 -5.47 22.51
C LEU A 125 14.99 -6.04 23.06
N ASP A 126 15.00 -6.48 24.32
CA ASP A 126 16.17 -7.11 24.94
C ASP A 126 16.50 -8.44 24.25
N VAL A 127 15.50 -9.31 24.06
CA VAL A 127 15.68 -10.58 23.34
C VAL A 127 16.20 -10.36 21.92
N VAL A 128 15.61 -9.40 21.18
CA VAL A 128 16.04 -9.12 19.80
C VAL A 128 17.47 -8.57 19.77
N LYS A 129 17.85 -7.68 20.68
CA LYS A 129 19.24 -7.16 20.73
C LYS A 129 20.27 -8.21 21.14
N GLU A 130 19.88 -9.18 21.95
CA GLU A 130 20.76 -10.28 22.36
C GLU A 130 21.00 -11.27 21.22
N GLU A 131 19.96 -11.60 20.46
CA GLU A 131 20.01 -12.63 19.43
C GLU A 131 20.36 -12.11 18.04
N TRP A 132 19.97 -10.88 17.71
CA TRP A 132 20.16 -10.31 16.37
C TRP A 132 21.41 -9.43 16.36
N MET A 133 22.25 -9.65 15.34
CA MET A 133 23.47 -8.86 15.10
C MET A 133 23.12 -7.43 14.63
N ASP A 134 24.08 -6.71 14.04
CA ASP A 134 23.78 -5.42 13.41
C ASP A 134 22.84 -5.60 12.22
N VAL A 135 21.55 -5.34 12.45
CA VAL A 135 20.45 -5.43 11.47
C VAL A 135 19.97 -4.04 11.04
N ARG A 136 20.72 -2.98 11.36
CA ARG A 136 20.31 -1.62 10.99
C ARG A 136 20.26 -1.47 9.47
N GLY A 137 19.15 -0.96 8.97
CA GLY A 137 18.90 -0.77 7.53
C GLY A 137 18.34 -2.01 6.83
N GLU A 138 18.22 -3.14 7.52
CA GLU A 138 17.59 -4.34 6.99
C GLU A 138 16.05 -4.20 6.98
N VAL A 139 15.40 -5.02 6.15
CA VAL A 139 13.94 -5.11 6.06
C VAL A 139 13.42 -6.24 6.95
N CYS A 140 12.43 -5.94 7.78
CA CYS A 140 11.73 -6.90 8.63
C CYS A 140 10.29 -7.10 8.12
N LEU A 141 9.89 -8.36 7.91
CA LEU A 141 8.49 -8.71 7.69
C LEU A 141 7.86 -9.06 9.06
N ASP A 142 6.99 -8.18 9.56
CA ASP A 142 6.21 -8.42 10.78
C ASP A 142 4.88 -9.10 10.41
N ALA A 143 4.94 -10.44 10.33
CA ALA A 143 3.81 -11.28 9.97
C ALA A 143 2.90 -11.54 11.18
N ALA A 144 1.59 -11.37 11.00
CA ALA A 144 0.61 -11.37 12.09
C ALA A 144 0.97 -10.31 13.16
N CYS A 145 1.19 -9.08 12.69
CA CYS A 145 1.72 -7.99 13.50
C CYS A 145 0.77 -7.54 14.63
N GLY A 146 -0.50 -7.94 14.58
CA GLY A 146 -1.54 -7.46 15.47
C GLY A 146 -1.58 -5.94 15.51
N THR A 147 -1.45 -5.36 16.70
CA THR A 147 -1.43 -3.91 16.92
C THR A 147 -0.04 -3.26 16.75
N GLY A 148 0.97 -4.00 16.28
CA GLY A 148 2.28 -3.48 15.85
C GLY A 148 3.40 -3.51 16.90
N VAL A 149 3.34 -4.40 17.91
CA VAL A 149 4.40 -4.52 18.92
C VAL A 149 5.75 -4.90 18.29
N GLY A 150 5.76 -5.92 17.42
CA GLY A 150 6.98 -6.35 16.71
C GLY A 150 7.54 -5.23 15.82
N SER A 151 6.66 -4.54 15.10
CA SER A 151 6.99 -3.40 14.26
C SER A 151 7.67 -2.25 15.04
N VAL A 152 7.21 -1.96 16.26
CA VAL A 152 7.87 -0.96 17.13
C VAL A 152 9.27 -1.41 17.52
N VAL A 153 9.44 -2.68 17.90
CA VAL A 153 10.75 -3.23 18.29
C VAL A 153 11.73 -3.19 17.11
N ALA A 154 11.32 -3.68 15.93
CA ALA A 154 12.16 -3.70 14.73
C ALA A 154 12.56 -2.28 14.27
N ARG A 155 11.63 -1.32 14.27
CA ARG A 155 11.96 0.09 13.98
C ARG A 155 12.92 0.69 15.01
N THR A 156 12.79 0.32 16.29
CA THR A 156 13.66 0.83 17.38
C THR A 156 15.12 0.42 17.17
N ILE A 157 15.39 -0.73 16.57
CA ILE A 157 16.75 -1.18 16.24
C ILE A 157 17.23 -0.73 14.84
N GLY A 158 16.42 0.06 14.14
CA GLY A 158 16.78 0.71 12.88
C GLY A 158 16.48 -0.11 11.63
N MET A 159 15.55 -1.06 11.71
CA MET A 159 15.03 -1.77 10.53
C MET A 159 13.90 -0.99 9.87
N THR A 160 13.69 -1.23 8.57
CA THR A 160 12.45 -0.89 7.87
C THR A 160 11.48 -2.04 8.04
N VAL A 161 10.21 -1.76 8.34
CA VAL A 161 9.23 -2.82 8.61
C VAL A 161 8.19 -2.87 7.51
N ILE A 162 7.77 -4.07 7.14
CA ILE A 162 6.56 -4.31 6.38
C ILE A 162 5.65 -5.18 7.26
N SER A 163 4.50 -4.65 7.65
CA SER A 163 3.61 -5.26 8.63
C SER A 163 2.35 -5.76 7.96
N PHE A 164 1.87 -6.94 8.35
CA PHE A 164 0.55 -7.39 7.91
C PHE A 164 -0.15 -8.23 8.98
N ASP A 165 -1.47 -8.13 8.98
CA ASP A 165 -2.36 -8.96 9.79
C ASP A 165 -3.68 -9.13 9.02
N ASN A 166 -4.39 -10.22 9.25
CA ASN A 166 -5.68 -10.48 8.62
C ASN A 166 -6.85 -9.90 9.44
N ASP A 167 -6.61 -9.44 10.67
CA ASP A 167 -7.61 -8.75 11.49
C ASP A 167 -7.53 -7.22 11.29
N PRO A 168 -8.48 -6.63 10.53
CA PRO A 168 -8.46 -5.20 10.26
C PRO A 168 -8.70 -4.35 11.52
N SER A 169 -9.30 -4.90 12.58
CA SER A 169 -9.52 -4.18 13.83
C SER A 169 -8.21 -3.99 14.62
N LEU A 170 -7.32 -4.99 14.58
CA LEU A 170 -5.98 -4.90 15.17
C LEU A 170 -5.11 -3.91 14.39
N LEU A 171 -5.12 -3.98 13.06
CA LEU A 171 -4.41 -3.04 12.19
C LEU A 171 -4.91 -1.60 12.40
N SER A 172 -6.23 -1.38 12.45
CA SER A 172 -6.81 -0.06 12.71
C SER A 172 -6.34 0.50 14.06
N CYS A 173 -6.26 -0.34 15.09
CA CYS A 173 -5.72 0.05 16.40
C CYS A 173 -4.23 0.42 16.32
N GLY A 174 -3.40 -0.42 15.69
CA GLY A 174 -1.96 -0.17 15.53
C GLY A 174 -1.64 1.09 14.72
N LEU A 175 -2.40 1.34 13.64
CA LEU A 175 -2.26 2.53 12.79
C LEU A 175 -2.68 3.81 13.53
N ARG A 176 -3.81 3.78 14.24
CA ARG A 176 -4.31 4.95 15.01
C ARG A 176 -3.40 5.33 16.19
N THR A 177 -2.67 4.35 16.72
CA THR A 177 -1.74 4.55 17.84
C THR A 177 -0.31 4.85 17.37
N GLY A 178 -0.03 4.81 16.07
CA GLY A 178 1.30 5.09 15.49
C GLY A 178 2.31 3.94 15.65
N ARG A 179 1.87 2.78 16.13
CA ARG A 179 2.69 1.56 16.24
C ARG A 179 2.89 0.89 14.88
N LEU A 180 1.90 1.03 14.00
CA LEU A 180 1.99 0.70 12.59
C LEU A 180 2.03 1.99 11.77
N LEU A 181 2.77 1.99 10.67
CA LEU A 181 2.82 3.13 9.74
C LEU A 181 2.00 2.82 8.47
N PRO A 182 1.18 3.76 7.97
CA PRO A 182 0.34 3.53 6.79
C PRO A 182 1.10 3.01 5.57
N GLU A 183 2.30 3.54 5.33
CA GLU A 183 3.15 3.23 4.20
C GLU A 183 3.89 1.88 4.31
N GLU A 184 3.84 1.26 5.49
CA GLU A 184 4.48 -0.02 5.84
C GLU A 184 3.46 -1.14 6.08
N THR A 185 2.16 -0.84 6.13
CA THR A 185 1.12 -1.78 6.58
C THR A 185 0.27 -2.31 5.42
N MET A 186 -0.02 -3.61 5.46
CA MET A 186 -0.87 -4.33 4.52
C MET A 186 -2.01 -5.04 5.27
N CYS A 187 -3.18 -5.17 4.64
CA CYS A 187 -4.35 -5.89 5.16
C CYS A 187 -4.89 -6.84 4.10
#